data_AF-A0ABD1H4E7-F1
#
_entry.id   AF-A0ABD1H4E7-F1
#
_cell.length_a   1.000
_cell.length_b   1.000
_cell.length_c   1.000
_cell.angle_alpha   90.00
_cell.angle_beta   90.00
_cell.angle_gamma   90.00
#
_symmetry.space_group_name_H-M   'P 1'
#
loop_
_entity.id
_entity.type
_entity.pdbx_description
1 polymer ?
#
loop_
_entity_poly.entity_id
_entity_poly.type
_entity_poly.pdbx_seq_one_letter_code
_entity_poly.pdbx_strand_id
1 'polypeptide(L)'
;MQLESKNALQLSSLNHISLVCKSVDQTNEFYINVLGFVPVKRPAALQFPGAWLVGHGIGIHLLQSENPESLPNKTVINAKDNHISFQCENMGMVEKELGEMGIDWVRQRVEEGGIHMDQVFFHDPDGFMIEICNCESIPIIPLDDGKTHKPRALNTTRVQHQQIRALAPRPRVGAKILSDGGDLIITTNN
;
A
#
# COMPACT_ATOMS: atom_id res chain seq x y z
N MET A 1 -19.59 38.99 5.52
CA MET A 1 -19.28 38.00 6.56
C MET A 1 -18.16 37.13 6.03
N GLN A 2 -16.94 37.34 6.51
CA GLN A 2 -15.73 36.68 6.03
C GLN A 2 -15.69 35.29 6.68
N LEU A 3 -15.79 34.22 5.88
CA LEU A 3 -15.58 32.86 6.37
C LEU A 3 -14.09 32.75 6.71
N GLU A 4 -13.76 32.91 7.99
CA GLU A 4 -12.44 32.57 8.54
C GLU A 4 -12.09 31.16 8.10
N SER A 5 -11.04 31.01 7.28
CA SER A 5 -10.55 29.69 6.89
C SER A 5 -10.11 28.98 8.16
N LYS A 6 -10.87 27.99 8.62
CA LYS A 6 -10.44 27.14 9.73
C LYS A 6 -9.06 26.58 9.36
N ASN A 7 -8.05 26.91 10.16
CA ASN A 7 -6.69 26.45 9.95
C ASN A 7 -6.69 24.93 9.87
N ALA A 8 -6.30 24.38 8.71
CA ALA A 8 -6.17 22.94 8.51
C ALA A 8 -5.11 22.35 9.45
N LEU A 9 -5.23 21.06 9.76
CA LEU A 9 -4.23 20.34 10.56
C LEU A 9 -2.84 20.44 9.90
N GLN A 10 -1.80 20.63 10.72
CA GLN A 10 -0.42 20.68 10.25
C GLN A 10 0.14 19.27 10.05
N LEU A 11 -0.34 18.57 9.03
CA LEU A 11 0.12 17.24 8.65
C LEU A 11 1.28 17.33 7.65
N SER A 12 2.22 16.37 7.70
CA SER A 12 3.37 16.32 6.78
C SER A 12 3.15 15.37 5.60
N SER A 13 2.56 14.20 5.86
CA SER A 13 2.36 13.12 4.89
C SER A 13 1.37 12.10 5.44
N LEU A 14 0.91 11.19 4.58
CA LEU A 14 0.36 9.91 5.05
C LEU A 14 1.48 9.13 5.78
N ASN A 15 1.20 8.67 6.99
CA ASN A 15 2.20 7.93 7.77
C ASN A 15 2.06 6.42 7.53
N HIS A 16 0.87 5.87 7.77
CA HIS A 16 0.57 4.48 7.52
C HIS A 16 -0.92 4.28 7.27
N ILE A 17 -1.26 3.13 6.70
CA ILE A 17 -2.61 2.58 6.68
C ILE A 17 -2.68 1.41 7.67
N SER A 18 -3.87 1.18 8.22
CA SER A 18 -4.15 0.07 9.14
C SER A 18 -5.08 -0.92 8.46
N LEU A 19 -4.70 -2.19 8.41
CA LEU A 19 -5.48 -3.26 7.80
C LEU A 19 -5.72 -4.37 8.82
N VAL A 20 -6.98 -4.79 8.95
CA VAL A 20 -7.34 -5.94 9.76
C VAL A 20 -7.38 -7.16 8.85
N CYS A 21 -6.65 -8.20 9.22
CA CYS A 21 -6.42 -9.40 8.41
C CYS A 21 -6.85 -10.66 9.16
N LYS A 22 -7.14 -11.73 8.40
CA LYS A 22 -7.43 -13.07 8.94
C LYS A 22 -6.15 -13.73 9.46
N SER A 23 -5.04 -13.55 8.76
CA SER A 23 -3.75 -14.15 9.07
C SER A 23 -2.63 -13.17 8.77
N VAL A 24 -1.91 -12.73 9.81
CA VAL A 24 -0.77 -11.81 9.65
C VAL A 24 0.29 -12.41 8.76
N ASP A 25 0.57 -13.72 8.87
CA ASP A 25 1.61 -14.36 8.07
C ASP A 25 1.30 -14.34 6.56
N GLN A 26 0.08 -14.74 6.17
CA GLN A 26 -0.35 -14.75 4.77
C GLN A 26 -0.38 -13.34 4.17
N THR A 27 -0.96 -12.38 4.90
CA THR A 27 -1.06 -11.00 4.44
C THR A 27 0.32 -10.34 4.39
N ASN A 28 1.19 -10.59 5.36
CA ASN A 28 2.56 -10.12 5.36
C ASN A 28 3.36 -10.67 4.17
N GLU A 29 3.23 -11.97 3.88
CA GLU A 29 3.88 -12.60 2.72
C GLU A 29 3.43 -11.96 1.41
N PHE A 30 2.12 -11.71 1.26
CA PHE A 30 1.58 -11.02 0.09
C PHE A 30 2.17 -9.61 -0.07
N TYR A 31 2.14 -8.77 0.97
CA TYR A 31 2.64 -7.40 0.86
C TYR A 31 4.17 -7.35 0.60
N ILE A 32 4.93 -8.33 1.10
CA ILE A 32 6.36 -8.45 0.81
C ILE A 32 6.60 -8.90 -0.63
N ASN A 33 5.97 -9.99 -1.06
CA ASN A 33 6.31 -10.65 -2.31
C ASN A 33 5.63 -10.04 -3.54
N VAL A 34 4.40 -9.54 -3.38
CA VAL A 34 3.59 -8.97 -4.47
C VAL A 34 3.82 -7.46 -4.56
N LEU A 35 3.79 -6.76 -3.43
CA LEU A 35 3.90 -5.29 -3.41
C LEU A 35 5.29 -4.76 -2.99
N GLY A 36 6.22 -5.62 -2.62
CA GLY A 36 7.61 -5.23 -2.34
C GLY A 36 7.82 -4.46 -1.03
N PHE A 37 6.91 -4.58 -0.06
CA PHE A 37 7.09 -3.98 1.26
C PHE A 37 8.18 -4.70 2.07
N VAL A 38 8.75 -3.98 3.04
CA VAL A 38 9.79 -4.50 3.94
C VAL A 38 9.24 -4.56 5.36
N PRO A 39 9.30 -5.72 6.05
CA PRO A 39 8.91 -5.81 7.45
C PRO A 39 9.90 -5.05 8.33
N VAL A 40 9.39 -4.36 9.34
CA VAL A 40 10.20 -3.61 10.31
C VAL A 40 9.85 -4.00 11.74
N LYS A 41 10.76 -3.68 12.67
CA LYS A 41 10.59 -3.99 14.08
C LYS A 41 9.29 -3.37 14.62
N ARG A 42 8.44 -4.20 15.18
CA ARG A 42 7.21 -3.78 15.84
C ARG A 42 7.48 -3.33 17.29
N PRO A 43 6.83 -2.25 17.78
CA PRO A 43 6.92 -1.88 19.19
C PRO A 43 6.43 -3.02 20.10
N ALA A 44 7.27 -3.45 21.03
CA ALA A 44 6.97 -4.56 21.94
C ALA A 44 5.79 -4.28 22.90
N ALA A 45 5.38 -3.01 23.05
CA ALA A 45 4.21 -2.63 23.84
C ALA A 45 2.88 -3.06 23.21
N LEU A 46 2.86 -3.42 21.92
CA LEU A 46 1.65 -3.87 21.23
C LEU A 46 1.47 -5.38 21.40
N GLN A 47 0.62 -5.77 22.36
CA GLN A 47 0.41 -7.17 22.77
C GLN A 47 -0.77 -7.84 22.03
N PHE A 48 -0.76 -7.80 20.71
CA PHE A 48 -1.72 -8.52 19.85
C PHE A 48 -0.99 -9.07 18.61
N PRO A 49 -1.46 -10.09 17.89
CA PRO A 49 -0.80 -10.54 16.67
C PRO A 49 -0.88 -9.46 15.57
N GLY A 50 0.26 -9.08 15.00
CA GLY A 50 0.34 -8.00 14.03
C GLY A 50 1.75 -7.78 13.48
N ALA A 51 1.84 -7.07 12.37
CA ALA A 51 3.10 -6.75 11.69
C ALA A 51 3.17 -5.27 11.31
N TRP A 52 4.38 -4.76 11.13
CA TRP A 52 4.64 -3.44 10.59
C TRP A 52 5.49 -3.56 9.35
N LEU A 53 5.03 -2.95 8.27
CA LEU A 53 5.66 -2.98 6.95
C LEU A 53 5.90 -1.54 6.49
N VAL A 54 6.98 -1.31 5.75
CA VAL A 54 7.28 -0.01 5.13
C VAL A 54 7.64 -0.18 3.66
N GLY A 55 7.19 0.74 2.82
CA GLY A 55 7.39 0.68 1.38
C GLY A 55 6.70 1.87 0.70
N HIS A 56 7.19 2.28 -0.47
CA HIS A 56 6.56 3.32 -1.31
C HIS A 56 6.24 4.64 -0.59
N GLY A 57 7.00 4.98 0.46
CA GLY A 57 6.81 6.20 1.26
C GLY A 57 5.72 6.10 2.34
N ILE A 58 5.11 4.94 2.55
CA ILE A 58 4.06 4.70 3.56
C ILE A 58 4.40 3.49 4.45
N GLY A 59 3.74 3.41 5.62
CA GLY A 59 3.67 2.21 6.43
C GLY A 59 2.38 1.41 6.21
N ILE A 60 2.42 0.10 6.46
CA ILE A 60 1.23 -0.74 6.64
C ILE A 60 1.30 -1.38 8.02
N HIS A 61 0.25 -1.17 8.82
CA HIS A 61 0.03 -1.81 10.10
C HIS A 61 -0.98 -2.94 9.92
N LEU A 62 -0.51 -4.18 10.01
CA LEU A 62 -1.37 -5.36 9.97
C LEU A 62 -1.81 -5.73 11.38
N LEU A 63 -3.11 -5.92 11.58
CA LEU A 63 -3.70 -6.39 12.83
C LEU A 63 -4.45 -7.69 12.55
N GLN A 64 -4.13 -8.78 13.24
CA GLN A 64 -4.91 -9.99 13.11
C GLN A 64 -6.25 -9.84 13.83
N SER A 65 -7.34 -10.22 13.17
CA SER A 65 -8.64 -10.31 13.81
C SER A 65 -8.68 -11.46 14.82
N GLU A 66 -9.32 -11.22 15.97
CA GLU A 66 -9.67 -12.27 16.93
C GLU A 66 -10.81 -13.17 16.42
N ASN A 67 -11.58 -12.68 15.43
CA ASN A 67 -12.63 -13.43 14.75
C ASN A 67 -12.45 -13.31 13.23
N PRO A 68 -11.55 -14.09 12.61
CA PRO A 68 -11.28 -14.03 11.17
C PRO A 68 -12.51 -14.27 10.29
N GLU A 69 -13.43 -15.12 10.75
CA GLU A 69 -14.65 -15.49 10.03
C GLU A 69 -15.68 -14.35 9.95
N SER A 70 -15.56 -13.32 10.80
CA SER A 70 -16.43 -12.14 10.72
C SER A 70 -15.94 -11.09 9.72
N LEU A 71 -14.72 -11.24 9.20
CA LEU A 71 -14.19 -10.31 8.21
C LEU A 71 -14.89 -10.50 6.87
N PRO A 72 -15.17 -9.40 6.13
CA PRO A 72 -15.75 -9.48 4.80
C PRO A 72 -14.93 -10.41 3.89
N ASN A 73 -15.61 -11.31 3.17
CA ASN A 73 -14.97 -12.17 2.20
C ASN A 73 -15.28 -11.66 0.79
N LYS A 74 -14.63 -10.57 0.39
CA LYS A 74 -14.84 -9.97 -0.93
C LYS A 74 -14.07 -10.77 -1.99
N THR A 75 -14.81 -11.37 -2.91
CA THR A 75 -14.24 -12.15 -4.02
C THR A 75 -14.41 -11.45 -5.38
N VAL A 76 -15.39 -10.56 -5.51
CA VAL A 76 -15.65 -9.83 -6.75
C VAL A 76 -14.83 -8.55 -6.77
N ILE A 77 -13.99 -8.39 -7.80
CA ILE A 77 -13.20 -7.17 -8.00
C ILE A 77 -14.14 -6.05 -8.46
N ASN A 78 -14.29 -5.02 -7.61
CA ASN A 78 -15.08 -3.82 -7.89
C ASN A 78 -14.18 -2.58 -7.84
N ALA A 79 -13.86 -2.01 -8.99
CA ALA A 79 -13.02 -0.80 -9.09
C ALA A 79 -13.57 0.44 -8.35
N LYS A 80 -14.83 0.40 -7.90
CA LYS A 80 -15.46 1.47 -7.11
C LYS A 80 -15.36 1.27 -5.59
N ASP A 81 -14.81 0.15 -5.13
CA ASP A 81 -14.59 -0.09 -3.71
C ASP A 81 -13.45 0.77 -3.15
N ASN A 82 -13.44 0.99 -1.84
CA ASN A 82 -12.32 1.64 -1.16
C ASN A 82 -11.03 0.86 -1.42
N HIS A 83 -9.98 1.55 -1.86
CA HIS A 83 -8.69 0.97 -2.19
C HIS A 83 -7.54 1.88 -1.74
N ILE A 84 -6.34 1.30 -1.71
CA ILE A 84 -5.09 2.05 -1.81
C ILE A 84 -4.54 1.94 -3.23
N SER A 85 -3.98 3.04 -3.72
CA SER A 85 -3.45 3.11 -5.08
C SER A 85 -1.93 3.29 -5.07
N PHE A 86 -1.23 2.55 -5.92
CA PHE A 86 0.21 2.72 -6.15
C PHE A 86 0.50 3.13 -7.58
N GLN A 87 1.44 4.06 -7.74
CA GLN A 87 1.88 4.53 -9.03
C GLN A 87 2.77 3.48 -9.73
N CYS A 88 2.54 3.23 -11.01
CA CYS A 88 3.39 2.39 -11.84
C CYS A 88 3.63 3.00 -13.23
N GLU A 89 4.86 2.85 -13.74
CA GLU A 89 5.24 3.29 -15.09
C GLU A 89 4.94 2.25 -16.17
N ASN A 90 4.93 0.95 -15.82
CA ASN A 90 4.77 -0.14 -16.77
C ASN A 90 3.65 -1.11 -16.35
N MET A 91 2.42 -0.78 -16.75
CA MET A 91 1.25 -1.59 -16.43
C MET A 91 1.32 -3.01 -17.01
N GLY A 92 1.91 -3.18 -18.19
CA GLY A 92 2.01 -4.50 -18.83
C GLY A 92 2.89 -5.48 -18.04
N MET A 93 3.91 -4.98 -17.35
CA MET A 93 4.72 -5.81 -16.43
C MET A 93 3.90 -6.24 -15.21
N VAL A 94 3.11 -5.34 -14.64
CA VAL A 94 2.25 -5.65 -13.48
C VAL A 94 1.23 -6.72 -13.83
N GLU A 95 0.52 -6.58 -14.96
CA GLU A 95 -0.47 -7.57 -15.42
C GLU A 95 0.15 -8.95 -15.63
N LYS A 96 1.35 -8.99 -16.21
CA LYS A 96 2.11 -10.21 -16.41
C LYS A 96 2.48 -10.86 -15.08
N GLU A 97 3.06 -10.11 -14.15
CA GLU A 97 3.49 -10.61 -12.84
C GLU A 97 2.30 -11.12 -12.00
N LEU A 98 1.19 -10.39 -11.98
CA LEU A 98 -0.05 -10.84 -11.32
C LEU A 98 -0.57 -12.15 -11.94
N GLY A 99 -0.55 -12.25 -13.27
CA GLY A 99 -0.93 -13.46 -13.98
C GLY A 99 -0.03 -14.66 -13.66
N GLU A 100 1.28 -14.45 -13.59
CA GLU A 100 2.25 -15.50 -13.20
C GLU A 100 2.09 -15.94 -11.74
N MET A 101 1.64 -15.05 -10.85
CA MET A 101 1.31 -15.34 -9.46
C MET A 101 -0.08 -15.96 -9.27
N GLY A 102 -0.90 -16.04 -10.32
CA GLY A 102 -2.26 -16.54 -10.26
C GLY A 102 -3.23 -15.62 -9.50
N ILE A 103 -2.95 -14.31 -9.48
CA ILE A 103 -3.80 -13.30 -8.85
C ILE A 103 -4.77 -12.77 -9.90
N ASP A 104 -6.07 -12.90 -9.63
CA ASP A 104 -7.11 -12.33 -10.48
C ASP A 104 -7.06 -10.79 -10.44
N TRP A 105 -7.21 -10.16 -11.61
CA TRP A 105 -7.19 -8.71 -11.75
C TRP A 105 -8.18 -8.21 -12.80
N VAL A 106 -8.57 -6.95 -12.69
CA VAL A 106 -9.39 -6.23 -13.68
C VAL A 106 -8.66 -4.96 -14.12
N ARG A 107 -8.55 -4.74 -15.43
CA ARG A 107 -8.05 -3.49 -16.00
C ARG A 107 -9.21 -2.54 -16.32
N GLN A 108 -9.00 -1.26 -16.04
CA GLN A 108 -9.79 -0.16 -16.56
C GLN A 108 -8.89 0.86 -17.26
N ARG A 109 -9.47 1.56 -18.23
CA ARG A 109 -8.83 2.67 -18.92
C ARG A 109 -9.76 3.87 -18.90
N VAL A 110 -9.22 4.99 -18.48
CA VAL A 110 -9.85 6.31 -18.53
C VAL A 110 -9.13 7.12 -19.60
N GLU A 111 -9.89 7.83 -20.43
CA GLU A 111 -9.35 8.76 -21.42
C GLU A 111 -9.84 10.17 -21.08
N GLU A 112 -8.90 11.10 -20.90
CA GLU A 112 -9.20 12.51 -20.68
C GLU A 112 -8.26 13.37 -21.51
N GLY A 113 -8.81 14.20 -22.40
CA GLY A 113 -8.03 15.11 -23.23
C GLY A 113 -7.00 14.41 -24.14
N GLY A 114 -7.25 13.17 -24.55
CA GLY A 114 -6.32 12.34 -25.35
C GLY A 114 -5.19 11.70 -24.55
N ILE A 115 -5.21 11.81 -23.22
CA ILE A 115 -4.31 11.12 -22.30
C ILE A 115 -5.02 9.87 -21.79
N HIS A 116 -4.30 8.74 -21.78
CA HIS A 116 -4.81 7.48 -21.25
C HIS A 116 -4.27 7.24 -19.84
N MET A 117 -5.18 7.03 -18.90
CA MET A 117 -4.89 6.55 -17.56
C MET A 117 -5.36 5.10 -17.45
N ASP A 118 -4.41 4.20 -17.22
CA ASP A 118 -4.64 2.79 -17.00
C ASP A 118 -4.65 2.50 -15.49
N GLN A 119 -5.57 1.62 -15.11
CA GLN A 119 -5.77 1.18 -13.73
C GLN A 119 -5.90 -0.34 -13.73
N VAL A 120 -5.23 -1.01 -12.80
CA VAL A 120 -5.36 -2.45 -12.56
C VAL A 120 -5.78 -2.65 -11.11
N PHE A 121 -6.88 -3.37 -10.90
CA PHE A 121 -7.48 -3.63 -9.60
C PHE A 121 -7.38 -5.12 -9.27
N PHE A 122 -7.01 -5.43 -8.03
CA PHE A 122 -6.97 -6.78 -7.47
C PHE A 122 -7.13 -6.74 -5.96
N HIS A 123 -7.30 -7.90 -5.34
CA HIS A 123 -7.41 -7.99 -3.89
C HIS A 123 -6.10 -8.46 -3.25
N ASP A 124 -5.89 -8.04 -2.01
CA ASP A 124 -5.02 -8.77 -1.08
C ASP A 124 -5.70 -10.08 -0.60
N PRO A 125 -5.02 -10.91 0.21
CA PRO A 125 -5.58 -12.18 0.70
C PRO A 125 -6.87 -12.03 1.53
N ASP A 126 -7.13 -10.84 2.07
CA ASP A 126 -8.28 -10.54 2.93
C ASP A 126 -9.41 -9.82 2.18
N GLY A 127 -9.28 -9.61 0.86
CA GLY A 127 -10.28 -8.94 0.04
C GLY A 127 -10.21 -7.41 0.10
N PHE A 128 -9.12 -6.83 0.60
CA PHE A 128 -8.86 -5.40 0.51
C PHE A 128 -8.42 -5.03 -0.91
N MET A 129 -9.04 -4.00 -1.48
CA MET A 129 -8.82 -3.61 -2.87
C MET A 129 -7.50 -2.85 -3.00
N ILE A 130 -6.69 -3.24 -3.99
CA ILE A 130 -5.46 -2.57 -4.38
C ILE A 130 -5.62 -2.11 -5.82
N GLU A 131 -5.26 -0.85 -6.06
CA GLU A 131 -5.16 -0.26 -7.39
C GLU A 131 -3.68 -0.05 -7.73
N ILE A 132 -3.32 -0.39 -8.96
CA ILE A 132 -2.11 0.11 -9.61
C ILE A 132 -2.55 1.08 -10.70
N CYS A 133 -2.06 2.31 -10.65
CA CYS A 133 -2.46 3.38 -11.57
C CYS A 133 -1.23 4.06 -12.18
N ASN A 134 -1.36 4.59 -13.40
CA ASN A 134 -0.41 5.56 -13.96
C ASN A 134 -0.96 7.00 -13.91
N CYS A 135 -1.66 7.32 -12.81
CA CYS A 135 -2.48 8.52 -12.62
C CYS A 135 -1.73 9.84 -12.82
N GLU A 136 -0.41 9.86 -12.59
CA GLU A 136 0.44 11.03 -12.85
C GLU A 136 0.44 11.50 -14.32
N SER A 137 -0.10 10.70 -15.24
CA SER A 137 -0.27 11.10 -16.64
C SER A 137 -1.29 12.23 -16.82
N ILE A 138 -2.26 12.36 -15.91
CA ILE A 138 -3.33 13.37 -15.99
C ILE A 138 -2.93 14.60 -15.14
N PRO A 139 -3.07 15.83 -15.68
CA PRO A 139 -2.79 17.04 -14.92
C PRO A 139 -3.78 17.21 -13.75
N ILE A 140 -3.26 17.36 -12.53
CA ILE A 140 -4.07 17.65 -11.35
C ILE A 140 -4.48 19.13 -11.38
N ILE A 141 -5.76 19.39 -11.63
CA ILE A 141 -6.35 20.73 -11.61
C ILE A 141 -7.21 20.85 -10.34
N PRO A 142 -6.82 21.67 -9.34
CA PRO A 142 -7.63 21.90 -8.16
C PRO A 142 -9.00 22.48 -8.53
N LEU A 143 -10.06 21.96 -7.90
CA LEU A 143 -11.42 22.51 -7.98
C LEU A 143 -11.54 23.78 -7.10
N ASP A 144 -10.68 24.78 -7.32
CA ASP A 144 -10.76 26.05 -6.60
C ASP A 144 -11.64 27.03 -7.39
N ASP A 145 -12.67 27.57 -6.74
CA ASP A 145 -13.49 28.68 -7.26
C ASP A 145 -12.83 30.06 -6.99
N GLY A 146 -11.60 30.04 -6.48
CA GLY A 146 -10.79 31.20 -6.13
C GLY A 146 -11.09 31.79 -4.76
N LYS A 147 -11.86 31.09 -3.89
CA LYS A 147 -12.34 31.69 -2.63
C LYS A 147 -11.96 30.98 -1.35
N THR A 148 -11.50 29.73 -1.34
CA THR A 148 -11.23 29.08 -0.06
C THR A 148 -10.10 28.07 -0.17
N HIS A 149 -9.05 28.33 0.62
CA HIS A 149 -7.88 27.48 0.87
C HIS A 149 -6.77 27.59 -0.17
N LYS A 150 -5.72 28.38 0.14
CA LYS A 150 -4.43 28.21 -0.51
C LYS A 150 -3.99 26.76 -0.28
N PRO A 151 -3.88 25.91 -1.31
CA PRO A 151 -3.32 24.58 -1.13
C PRO A 151 -1.91 24.78 -0.56
N ARG A 152 -1.62 24.10 0.56
CA ARG A 152 -0.26 24.06 1.08
C ARG A 152 0.60 23.53 -0.06
N ALA A 153 1.64 24.28 -0.44
CA ALA A 153 2.47 23.99 -1.60
C ALA A 153 2.72 22.48 -1.68
N LEU A 154 2.27 21.87 -2.79
CA LEU A 154 2.59 20.49 -3.13
C LEU A 154 4.11 20.45 -3.29
N ASN A 155 4.82 20.13 -2.21
CA ASN A 155 6.26 19.95 -2.24
C ASN A 155 6.52 18.62 -2.96
N THR A 156 6.49 18.66 -4.29
CA THR A 156 6.83 17.55 -5.20
C THR A 156 8.27 17.05 -5.03
N THR A 157 9.07 17.68 -4.17
CA THR A 157 10.51 17.42 -4.03
C THR A 157 10.94 16.84 -2.68
N ARG A 158 10.02 16.44 -1.78
CA ARG A 158 10.40 15.92 -0.45
C ARG A 158 9.88 14.52 -0.13
N VAL A 159 10.00 13.59 -1.08
CA VAL A 159 10.04 12.15 -0.76
C VAL A 159 11.51 11.73 -0.71
N GLN A 160 12.25 12.22 0.30
CA GLN A 160 13.60 11.71 0.55
C GLN A 160 13.83 11.46 2.03
N HIS A 161 14.11 10.18 2.29
CA HIS A 161 15.11 9.69 3.22
C HIS A 161 14.96 10.10 4.68
N GLN A 162 14.16 9.33 5.42
CA GLN A 162 14.46 9.05 6.84
C GLN A 162 13.70 7.79 7.30
N GLN A 163 14.14 6.60 6.86
CA GLN A 163 14.13 5.38 7.71
C GLN A 163 14.76 4.12 7.12
N ILE A 164 15.44 4.17 5.97
CA ILE A 164 16.27 3.04 5.53
C ILE A 164 17.71 3.52 5.39
N ARG A 165 18.43 3.59 6.50
CA ARG A 165 19.89 3.43 6.47
C ARG A 165 20.16 1.95 6.75
N ALA A 166 20.74 1.29 5.74
CA ALA A 166 21.18 -0.11 5.68
C ALA A 166 20.08 -1.17 5.45
N LEU A 167 19.72 -1.41 4.19
CA LEU A 167 19.27 -2.73 3.74
C LEU A 167 20.41 -3.37 2.93
N ALA A 168 20.94 -4.47 3.45
CA ALA A 168 21.87 -5.35 2.76
C ALA A 168 21.19 -6.01 1.52
N PRO A 169 21.95 -6.47 0.52
CA PRO A 169 21.37 -7.05 -0.70
C PRO A 169 20.55 -8.32 -0.39
N ARG A 170 19.48 -8.49 -1.17
CA ARG A 170 18.45 -9.55 -1.10
C ARG A 170 19.03 -10.97 -0.85
N PRO A 171 18.41 -11.80 0.01
CA PRO A 171 18.67 -13.24 -0.03
C PRO A 171 18.05 -13.84 -1.29
N ARG A 172 18.71 -14.87 -1.85
CA ARG A 172 18.21 -15.64 -3.00
C ARG A 172 17.04 -16.52 -2.59
N VAL A 173 16.16 -16.79 -3.56
CA VAL A 173 15.00 -17.69 -3.46
C VAL A 173 15.40 -19.01 -2.79
N GLY A 174 14.73 -19.36 -1.68
CA GLY A 174 14.94 -20.61 -0.94
C GLY A 174 15.05 -20.50 0.59
N ALA A 175 14.99 -19.30 1.18
CA ALA A 175 14.98 -19.14 2.64
C ALA A 175 13.62 -19.50 3.23
N LYS A 176 13.57 -20.51 4.11
CA LYS A 176 12.39 -20.80 4.93
C LYS A 176 12.33 -19.83 6.10
N ILE A 177 11.23 -19.10 6.21
CA ILE A 177 10.86 -18.37 7.42
C ILE A 177 10.20 -19.38 8.36
N LEU A 178 10.81 -19.64 9.52
CA LEU A 178 10.17 -20.38 10.61
C LEU A 178 9.85 -19.38 11.72
N SER A 179 8.58 -19.28 12.06
CA SER A 179 8.09 -18.53 13.21
C SER A 179 8.14 -19.44 14.45
N ASP A 180 9.02 -19.16 15.39
CA ASP A 180 8.88 -19.68 16.75
C ASP A 180 8.82 -18.50 17.71
N GLY A 181 7.72 -18.37 18.45
CA GLY A 181 7.62 -17.46 19.59
C GLY A 181 7.79 -15.95 19.33
N GLY A 182 7.51 -15.44 18.12
CA GLY A 182 7.40 -14.00 17.86
C GLY A 182 8.67 -13.27 17.43
N ASP A 183 9.80 -13.97 17.22
CA ASP A 183 11.01 -13.40 16.62
C ASP A 183 11.34 -14.06 15.27
N LEU A 184 11.60 -13.24 14.26
CA LEU A 184 11.99 -13.68 12.91
C LEU A 184 13.49 -14.01 12.89
N ILE A 185 13.85 -15.29 12.86
CA ILE A 185 15.25 -15.74 12.70
C ILE A 185 15.50 -16.05 11.22
N ILE A 186 16.37 -15.27 10.58
CA ILE A 186 16.90 -15.59 9.24
C ILE A 186 18.09 -16.52 9.43
N THR A 187 17.94 -17.81 9.10
CA THR A 187 19.07 -18.73 9.01
C THR A 187 19.49 -18.91 7.55
N THR A 188 20.79 -18.76 7.28
CA THR A 188 21.38 -19.14 5.99
C THR A 188 21.96 -20.55 6.12
N ASN A 189 21.53 -21.48 5.27
CA ASN A 189 22.21 -22.77 5.15
C ASN A 189 23.60 -22.53 4.53
N ASN A 190 24.62 -23.10 5.17
CA ASN A 190 26.00 -23.09 4.71
C ASN A 190 26.16 -23.96 3.46
#